data_AF-A0A1Y2A5P4-F1
#
_entry.id   AF-A0A1Y2A5P4-F1
#
_cell.length_a   1.000
_cell.length_b   1.000
_cell.length_c   1.000
_cell.angle_alpha   90.00
_cell.angle_beta   90.00
_cell.angle_gamma   90.00
#
_symmetry.space_group_name_H-M   'P 1'
#
loop_
_entity.id
_entity.type
_entity.pdbx_description
1 polymer ?
#
loop_
_entity_poly.entity_id
_entity_poly.type
_entity_poly.pdbx_seq_one_letter_code
_entity_poly.pdbx_strand_id
1 'polypeptide(L)'
;MPNEQMPNCIVNHYSTGPSAFYGALWANPTNKDLDPVPRDARKWGVTSFIYWISDAFNAATWQFGAALGFFLISFVIALNGATGVIHHASFPVLARASWGFWGSYIAIISRAILAIFWFAIQTMNGANTVCVMLGAIWPSFLTLPNHIPESQGIETTFTLF
;
A
#
# COMPACT_ATOMS: atom_id res chain seq x y z
N MET A 1 30.47 28.50 -33.68
CA MET A 1 29.48 27.58 -34.27
C MET A 1 28.42 27.31 -33.22
N PRO A 2 27.18 27.80 -33.37
CA PRO A 2 26.10 27.52 -32.43
C PRO A 2 25.23 26.36 -32.95
N ASN A 3 24.96 25.34 -32.13
CA ASN A 3 23.58 24.92 -31.83
C ASN A 3 23.55 23.80 -30.79
N GLU A 4 22.97 24.17 -29.66
CA GLU A 4 22.57 23.38 -28.51
C GLU A 4 21.25 22.68 -28.85
N GLN A 5 21.19 21.34 -28.80
CA GLN A 5 19.95 20.57 -28.83
C GLN A 5 20.20 19.12 -28.35
N MET A 6 19.98 18.89 -27.05
CA MET A 6 19.65 17.58 -26.48
C MET A 6 18.11 17.44 -26.42
N PRO A 7 17.53 16.25 -26.14
CA PRO A 7 17.36 15.10 -27.02
C PRO A 7 15.87 14.86 -27.40
N ASN A 8 15.64 14.24 -28.56
CA ASN A 8 14.33 13.98 -29.19
C ASN A 8 13.45 12.92 -28.49
N CYS A 9 13.09 13.10 -27.21
CA CYS A 9 12.12 12.20 -26.54
C CYS A 9 10.70 12.77 -26.40
N ILE A 10 10.43 13.96 -26.96
CA ILE A 10 9.13 14.64 -26.82
C ILE A 10 8.63 15.16 -28.18
N VAL A 11 8.73 14.36 -29.23
CA VAL A 11 8.03 14.65 -30.49
C VAL A 11 7.44 13.35 -31.01
N ASN A 12 6.14 13.14 -30.74
CA ASN A 12 5.17 12.65 -31.71
C ASN A 12 3.78 12.63 -31.07
N HIS A 13 3.12 13.78 -31.18
CA HIS A 13 1.67 13.90 -31.08
C HIS A 13 1.03 13.36 -32.38
N TYR A 14 -0.03 12.55 -32.25
CA TYR A 14 -1.00 12.11 -33.26
C TYR A 14 -0.52 11.20 -34.42
N SER A 15 -0.54 9.89 -34.18
CA SER A 15 -0.89 8.91 -35.23
C SER A 15 -2.07 8.07 -34.72
N THR A 16 -3.28 8.48 -35.09
CA THR A 16 -4.54 7.81 -34.71
C THR A 16 -4.83 6.67 -35.69
N GLY A 17 -4.30 5.48 -35.39
CA GLY A 17 -4.67 4.23 -36.07
C GLY A 17 -4.70 3.07 -35.06
N PRO A 18 -5.57 2.05 -35.22
CA PRO A 18 -5.62 0.90 -34.31
C PRO A 18 -4.26 0.20 -34.15
N SER A 19 -3.46 0.16 -35.22
CA SER A 19 -2.10 -0.40 -35.23
C SER A 19 -1.07 0.47 -34.50
N ALA A 20 -1.27 1.78 -34.43
CA ALA A 20 -0.43 2.71 -33.66
C ALA A 20 -0.73 2.63 -32.16
N PHE A 21 -1.99 2.35 -31.78
CA PHE A 21 -2.36 2.06 -30.39
C PHE A 21 -1.65 0.81 -29.87
N TYR A 22 -1.68 -0.28 -30.64
CA TYR A 22 -0.91 -1.48 -30.29
C TYR A 22 0.59 -1.17 -30.27
N GLY A 23 1.17 -0.61 -31.33
CA GLY A 23 2.59 -0.26 -31.39
C GLY A 23 3.09 0.62 -30.23
N ALA A 24 2.29 1.58 -29.78
CA ALA A 24 2.62 2.44 -28.64
C ALA A 24 2.50 1.73 -27.28
N LEU A 25 1.52 0.82 -27.13
CA LEU A 25 1.31 0.04 -25.90
C LEU A 25 2.49 -0.91 -25.60
N TRP A 26 3.12 -1.46 -26.64
CA TRP A 26 4.32 -2.31 -26.51
C TRP A 26 5.63 -1.50 -26.54
N ALA A 27 5.63 -0.29 -27.10
CA ALA A 27 6.81 0.58 -27.15
C ALA A 27 7.04 1.37 -25.85
N ASN A 28 5.98 1.64 -25.08
CA ASN A 28 6.10 2.30 -23.77
C ASN A 28 5.12 1.67 -22.76
N PRO A 29 5.52 0.60 -22.04
CA PRO A 29 4.67 -0.12 -21.09
C PRO A 29 4.56 0.63 -19.74
N THR A 30 4.39 1.96 -19.78
CA THR A 30 4.31 2.80 -18.58
C THR A 30 2.94 3.44 -18.41
N ASN A 31 2.50 3.53 -17.17
CA ASN A 31 1.30 4.26 -16.75
C ASN A 31 1.76 5.46 -15.92
N LYS A 32 0.99 6.55 -15.89
CA LYS A 32 1.28 7.74 -15.08
C LYS A 32 1.52 7.40 -13.61
N ASP A 33 0.83 6.38 -13.09
CA ASP A 33 0.97 5.91 -11.70
C ASP A 33 2.27 5.11 -11.44
N LEU A 34 2.91 4.63 -12.50
CA LEU A 34 4.17 3.89 -12.46
C LEU A 34 5.38 4.80 -12.72
N ASP A 35 5.16 5.94 -13.38
CA ASP A 35 6.23 6.90 -13.66
C ASP A 35 6.79 7.52 -12.37
N PRO A 36 8.09 7.86 -12.33
CA PRO A 36 8.67 8.54 -11.17
C PRO A 36 7.98 9.86 -10.87
N VAL A 37 7.74 10.12 -9.58
CA VAL A 37 7.00 11.30 -9.13
C VAL A 37 7.76 12.58 -9.49
N PRO A 38 7.16 13.51 -10.27
CA PRO A 38 7.81 14.76 -10.66
C PRO A 38 7.98 15.68 -9.45
N ARG A 39 8.95 16.60 -9.51
CA ARG A 39 9.42 17.36 -8.33
C ARG A 39 8.32 18.21 -7.68
N ASP A 40 7.41 18.75 -8.48
CA ASP A 40 6.24 19.54 -8.08
C ASP A 40 5.19 18.71 -7.32
N ALA A 41 5.11 17.40 -7.56
CA ALA A 41 4.17 16.50 -6.89
C ALA A 41 4.73 15.91 -5.57
N ARG A 42 5.99 16.19 -5.21
CA ARG A 42 6.64 15.65 -4.00
C ARG A 42 6.27 16.46 -2.76
N LYS A 43 5.09 16.18 -2.21
CA LYS A 43 4.53 16.89 -1.05
C LYS A 43 4.97 16.34 0.31
N TRP A 44 5.49 15.10 0.34
CA TRP A 44 5.88 14.43 1.57
C TRP A 44 7.32 14.78 1.95
N GLY A 45 7.48 15.54 3.02
CA GLY A 45 8.77 15.92 3.60
C GLY A 45 8.98 15.31 4.99
N VAL A 46 9.78 15.97 5.84
CA VAL A 46 10.08 15.50 7.21
C VAL A 46 8.81 15.30 8.06
N THR A 47 7.75 16.03 7.76
CA THR A 47 6.42 15.88 8.39
C THR A 47 5.80 14.50 8.19
N SER A 48 6.28 13.71 7.21
CA SER A 48 5.93 12.30 7.06
C SER A 48 6.20 11.46 8.31
N PHE A 49 7.08 11.89 9.21
CA PHE A 49 7.31 11.21 10.48
C PHE A 49 6.04 11.10 11.34
N ILE A 50 5.11 12.07 11.24
CA ILE A 50 3.83 12.04 11.97
C ILE A 50 2.97 10.87 11.47
N TYR A 51 2.97 10.61 10.15
CA TYR A 51 2.29 9.46 9.57
C TYR A 51 2.85 8.15 10.12
N TRP A 52 4.18 8.02 10.22
CA TRP A 52 4.82 6.82 10.76
C TRP A 52 4.54 6.59 12.24
N ILE A 53 4.44 7.65 13.03
CA ILE A 53 3.98 7.56 14.42
C ILE A 53 2.54 7.00 14.45
N SER A 54 1.64 7.55 13.63
CA SER A 54 0.25 7.07 13.54
C SER A 54 0.17 5.60 13.14
N ASP A 55 1.00 5.14 12.19
CA ASP A 55 1.05 3.75 11.75
C ASP A 55 1.50 2.80 12.88
N ALA A 56 2.44 3.24 13.72
CA ALA A 56 2.89 2.48 14.89
C ALA A 56 1.80 2.35 15.97
N PHE A 57 0.83 3.27 16.03
CA PHE A 57 -0.30 3.23 16.95
C PHE A 57 -1.44 2.35 16.44
N ASN A 58 -1.21 1.05 16.32
CA ASN A 58 -2.24 0.09 15.93
C ASN A 58 -2.31 -1.12 16.87
N ALA A 59 -3.50 -1.70 17.05
CA ALA A 59 -3.75 -2.74 18.05
C ALA A 59 -2.82 -3.97 17.93
N ALA A 60 -2.51 -4.40 16.69
CA ALA A 60 -1.63 -5.53 16.47
C ALA A 60 -0.20 -5.28 17.00
N THR A 61 0.35 -4.09 16.77
CA THR A 61 1.69 -3.72 17.28
C THR A 61 1.76 -3.76 18.81
N TRP A 62 0.69 -3.36 19.49
CA TRP A 62 0.64 -3.33 20.96
C TRP A 62 0.47 -4.72 21.58
N GLN A 63 -0.07 -5.70 20.84
CA GLN A 63 -0.21 -7.08 21.32
C GLN A 63 1.12 -7.84 21.42
N PHE A 64 2.14 -7.48 20.60
CA PHE A 64 3.39 -8.25 20.50
C PHE A 64 4.50 -7.83 21.48
N GLY A 65 4.40 -6.66 22.14
CA GLY A 65 5.22 -6.31 23.31
C GLY A 65 6.76 -6.32 23.19
N ALA A 66 7.35 -6.39 21.99
CA ALA A 66 8.79 -6.66 21.81
C ALA A 66 9.61 -5.44 21.32
N ALA A 67 10.06 -4.57 22.24
CA ALA A 67 10.77 -3.33 21.92
C ALA A 67 12.09 -3.51 21.14
N LEU A 68 12.89 -4.54 21.45
CA LEU A 68 14.17 -4.80 20.79
C LEU A 68 14.00 -5.24 19.32
N GLY A 69 12.96 -6.03 19.03
CA GLY A 69 12.64 -6.45 17.67
C GLY A 69 12.25 -5.26 16.80
N PHE A 70 11.42 -4.36 17.32
CA PHE A 70 11.04 -3.14 16.60
C PHE A 70 12.24 -2.25 16.30
N PHE A 71 13.17 -2.08 17.24
CA PHE A 71 14.38 -1.28 17.01
C PHE A 71 15.23 -1.82 15.84
N LEU A 72 15.46 -3.13 15.79
CA LEU A 72 16.24 -3.75 14.71
C LEU A 72 15.51 -3.65 13.36
N ILE A 73 14.19 -3.91 13.35
CA ILE A 73 13.37 -3.85 12.14
C ILE A 73 13.27 -2.41 11.60
N SER A 74 13.28 -1.39 12.47
CA SER A 74 13.26 0.01 12.05
C SER A 74 14.41 0.37 11.12
N PHE A 75 15.62 -0.16 11.34
CA PHE A 75 16.74 0.07 10.41
C PHE A 75 16.49 -0.54 9.04
N VAL A 76 15.95 -1.76 8.99
CA VAL A 76 15.64 -2.45 7.73
C VAL A 76 14.55 -1.69 6.97
N ILE A 77 13.50 -1.23 7.66
CA ILE A 77 12.42 -0.43 7.06
C ILE A 77 12.98 0.90 6.55
N ALA A 78 13.83 1.59 7.31
CA ALA A 78 14.41 2.86 6.92
C ALA A 78 15.27 2.73 5.65
N LEU A 79 16.10 1.69 5.55
CA LEU A 79 16.91 1.41 4.36
C LEU A 79 16.05 1.08 3.14
N ASN A 80 14.95 0.32 3.32
CA ASN A 80 14.01 0.05 2.23
C ASN A 80 13.25 1.31 1.79
N GLY A 81 12.89 2.18 2.75
CA GLY A 81 12.25 3.47 2.49
C GLY A 81 13.17 4.45 1.74
N ALA A 82 14.47 4.44 2.05
CA ALA A 82 15.46 5.30 1.40
C ALA A 82 15.50 5.08 -0.12
N THR A 83 15.46 3.83 -0.58
CA THR A 83 15.42 3.48 -2.01
C THR A 83 14.22 4.12 -2.72
N GLY A 84 13.04 4.12 -2.08
CA GLY A 84 11.84 4.75 -2.62
C GLY A 84 11.95 6.27 -2.72
N VAL A 85 12.61 6.91 -1.76
CA VAL A 85 12.83 8.37 -1.76
C VAL A 85 13.89 8.79 -2.78
N ILE A 86 14.95 8.01 -2.99
CA ILE A 86 16.02 8.36 -3.95
C ILE A 86 15.51 8.23 -5.39
N HIS A 87 14.83 7.13 -5.71
CA HIS A 87 14.39 6.85 -7.08
C HIS A 87 13.03 7.44 -7.42
N HIS A 88 12.25 7.88 -6.42
CA HIS A 88 10.91 8.43 -6.59
C HIS A 88 9.96 7.53 -7.41
N ALA A 89 10.21 6.22 -7.41
CA ALA A 89 9.47 5.22 -8.16
C ALA A 89 8.78 4.24 -7.21
N SER A 90 7.68 3.65 -7.66
CA SER A 90 6.91 2.70 -6.84
C SER A 90 7.61 1.35 -6.69
N PHE A 91 7.30 0.61 -5.63
CA PHE A 91 7.86 -0.72 -5.36
C PHE A 91 7.76 -1.69 -6.55
N PRO A 92 6.63 -1.81 -7.29
CA PRO A 92 6.53 -2.69 -8.45
C PRO A 92 7.55 -2.35 -9.55
N VAL A 93 7.88 -1.08 -9.74
CA VAL A 93 8.85 -0.63 -10.75
C VAL A 93 10.26 -0.96 -10.30
N LEU A 94 10.58 -0.70 -9.03
CA LEU A 94 11.88 -1.05 -8.45
C LEU A 94 12.10 -2.57 -8.42
N ALA A 95 11.06 -3.35 -8.14
CA ALA A 95 11.12 -4.81 -8.16
C ALA A 95 11.47 -5.38 -9.54
N ARG A 96 11.02 -4.73 -10.63
CA ARG A 96 11.38 -5.13 -12.00
C ARG A 96 12.86 -4.93 -12.31
N ALA A 97 13.52 -3.95 -11.69
CA ALA A 97 14.95 -3.74 -11.86
C ALA A 97 15.78 -4.88 -11.22
N SER A 98 15.30 -5.46 -10.11
CA SER A 98 16.01 -6.53 -9.39
C SER A 98 15.62 -7.95 -9.85
N TRP A 99 14.34 -8.21 -10.11
CA TRP A 99 13.81 -9.55 -10.43
C TRP A 99 13.50 -9.75 -11.92
N GLY A 100 13.70 -8.72 -12.74
CA GLY A 100 13.27 -8.70 -14.15
C GLY A 100 11.76 -8.52 -14.30
N PHE A 101 11.30 -8.42 -15.56
CA PHE A 101 9.90 -8.14 -15.87
C PHE A 101 8.97 -9.27 -15.37
N TRP A 102 9.26 -10.52 -15.73
CA TRP A 102 8.45 -11.69 -15.36
C TRP A 102 8.64 -12.12 -13.90
N GLY A 103 9.84 -12.00 -13.33
CA GLY A 103 10.10 -12.38 -11.94
C GLY A 103 9.46 -11.44 -10.93
N SER A 104 9.27 -10.16 -11.28
CA SER A 104 8.67 -9.17 -10.38
C SER A 104 7.24 -9.50 -9.93
N TYR A 105 6.46 -10.24 -10.74
CA TYR A 105 5.08 -10.61 -10.41
C TYR A 105 5.00 -11.42 -9.11
N ILE A 106 5.98 -12.28 -8.84
CA ILE A 106 6.00 -13.09 -7.61
C ILE A 106 6.09 -12.18 -6.38
N ALA A 107 7.01 -11.22 -6.40
CA ALA A 107 7.19 -10.26 -5.30
C ALA A 107 5.96 -9.35 -5.12
N ILE A 108 5.37 -8.89 -6.23
CA ILE A 108 4.18 -8.02 -6.21
C ILE A 108 2.96 -8.77 -5.64
N ILE A 109 2.70 -10.00 -6.11
CA ILE A 109 1.56 -10.81 -5.65
C ILE A 109 1.73 -11.20 -4.18
N SER A 110 2.92 -11.61 -3.77
CA SER A 110 3.22 -11.92 -2.36
C SER A 110 2.89 -10.73 -1.44
N ARG A 111 3.29 -9.52 -1.84
CA ARG A 111 3.00 -8.29 -1.09
C ARG A 111 1.50 -7.96 -1.09
N ALA A 112 0.80 -8.18 -2.19
CA ALA A 112 -0.64 -7.95 -2.29
C ALA A 112 -1.41 -8.87 -1.34
N ILE A 113 -1.08 -10.16 -1.31
CA ILE A 113 -1.68 -11.13 -0.39
C ILE A 113 -1.47 -10.70 1.07
N LEU A 114 -0.24 -10.35 1.44
CA LEU A 114 0.08 -9.86 2.79
C LEU A 114 -0.72 -8.60 3.14
N ALA A 115 -0.86 -7.66 2.21
CA ALA A 115 -1.64 -6.44 2.42
C ALA A 115 -3.13 -6.73 2.67
N ILE A 116 -3.71 -7.70 1.96
CA ILE A 116 -5.11 -8.12 2.16
C ILE A 116 -5.29 -8.72 3.56
N PHE A 117 -4.38 -9.59 4.01
CA PHE A 117 -4.44 -10.15 5.35
C PHE A 117 -4.33 -9.07 6.44
N TRP A 118 -3.38 -8.14 6.30
CA TRP A 118 -3.26 -7.03 7.24
C TRP A 118 -4.49 -6.13 7.25
N PHE A 119 -5.06 -5.81 6.09
CA PHE A 119 -6.29 -5.05 6.00
C PHE A 119 -7.46 -5.75 6.71
N ALA A 120 -7.60 -7.06 6.54
CA ALA A 120 -8.63 -7.85 7.22
C ALA A 120 -8.47 -7.83 8.74
N ILE A 121 -7.25 -8.03 9.25
CA ILE A 121 -6.95 -8.02 10.70
C ILE A 121 -7.27 -6.65 11.32
N GLN A 122 -6.85 -5.56 10.68
CA GLN A 122 -7.11 -4.21 11.20
C GLN A 122 -8.59 -3.84 11.13
N THR A 123 -9.30 -4.31 10.09
CA THR A 123 -10.76 -4.15 9.99
C THR A 123 -11.47 -4.89 11.12
N MET A 124 -11.03 -6.11 11.46
CA MET A 124 -11.60 -6.87 12.57
C MET A 124 -11.33 -6.22 13.93
N ASN A 125 -10.11 -5.74 14.16
CA ASN A 125 -9.77 -4.97 15.37
C ASN A 125 -10.63 -3.70 15.50
N GLY A 126 -10.88 -3.02 14.37
CA GLY A 126 -11.81 -1.88 14.30
C GLY A 126 -13.25 -2.27 14.65
N ALA A 127 -13.76 -3.37 14.09
CA ALA A 127 -15.11 -3.86 14.37
C ALA A 127 -15.31 -4.19 15.86
N ASN A 128 -14.35 -4.88 16.48
CA ASN A 128 -14.37 -5.15 17.93
C ASN A 128 -14.40 -3.87 18.76
N THR A 129 -13.61 -2.87 18.37
CA THR A 129 -13.59 -1.57 19.06
C THR A 129 -14.94 -0.85 18.95
N VAL A 130 -15.56 -0.86 17.77
CA VAL A 130 -16.90 -0.29 17.57
C VAL A 130 -17.95 -1.04 18.37
N CYS A 131 -17.86 -2.37 18.48
CA CYS A 131 -18.76 -3.17 19.32
C CYS A 131 -18.71 -2.72 20.79
N VAL A 132 -17.51 -2.52 21.34
CA VAL A 132 -17.34 -2.02 22.71
C VAL A 132 -17.90 -0.61 22.88
N MET A 133 -17.67 0.28 21.91
CA MET A 133 -18.23 1.64 21.93
C MET A 133 -19.76 1.63 21.89
N LEU A 134 -20.36 0.80 21.04
CA LEU A 134 -21.81 0.63 20.95
C LEU A 134 -22.39 0.01 22.22
N GLY A 135 -21.74 -1.00 22.79
CA GLY A 135 -22.13 -1.59 24.07
C GLY A 135 -22.05 -0.60 25.24
N ALA A 136 -21.11 0.35 25.21
CA ALA A 136 -20.99 1.41 26.21
C ALA A 136 -22.10 2.48 26.10
N ILE A 137 -22.54 2.82 24.88
CA ILE A 137 -23.62 3.81 24.65
C ILE A 137 -25.00 3.16 24.85
N TRP A 138 -25.19 1.97 24.27
CA TRP A 138 -26.43 1.21 24.32
C TRP A 138 -26.16 -0.23 24.79
N PRO A 139 -26.26 -0.49 26.10
CA PRO A 139 -26.02 -1.82 26.66
C PRO A 139 -26.93 -2.92 26.08
N SER A 140 -28.12 -2.56 25.59
CA SER A 140 -29.06 -3.48 24.93
C SER A 140 -28.51 -4.10 23.63
N PHE A 141 -27.46 -3.53 23.03
CA PHE A 141 -26.82 -4.08 21.83
C PHE A 141 -26.12 -5.42 22.13
N LEU A 142 -25.58 -5.58 23.33
CA LEU A 142 -24.88 -6.81 23.74
C LEU A 142 -25.84 -7.97 24.04
N THR A 143 -27.13 -7.69 24.21
CA THR A 143 -28.15 -8.70 24.52
C THR A 143 -28.99 -9.09 23.30
N LEU A 144 -28.58 -8.69 22.08
CA LEU A 144 -29.33 -9.03 20.87
C LEU A 144 -29.33 -10.57 20.67
N PRO A 145 -30.49 -11.19 20.41
CA PRO A 145 -30.54 -12.60 20.09
C PRO A 145 -29.79 -12.86 18.79
N ASN A 146 -28.89 -13.85 18.78
CA ASN A 146 -28.15 -14.20 17.59
C ASN A 146 -29.06 -14.90 16.57
N HIS A 147 -29.21 -14.32 15.39
CA HIS A 147 -29.98 -14.91 14.28
C HIS A 147 -29.08 -15.49 13.18
N ILE A 148 -27.75 -15.43 13.37
CA ILE A 148 -26.76 -15.93 12.43
C ILE A 148 -26.37 -17.36 12.84
N PRO A 149 -26.33 -18.33 11.91
CA PRO A 149 -25.87 -19.69 12.21
C PRO A 149 -24.43 -19.69 12.73
N GLU A 150 -24.15 -20.44 13.81
CA GLU A 150 -22.80 -20.54 14.42
C GLU A 150 -21.71 -21.02 13.44
N SER A 151 -22.09 -21.70 12.35
CA SER A 151 -21.16 -22.12 11.29
C SER A 151 -20.52 -20.96 10.53
N GLN A 152 -21.05 -19.73 10.65
CA GLN A 152 -20.53 -18.54 10.00
C GLN A 152 -19.43 -17.84 10.82
N GLY A 153 -19.16 -18.29 12.05
CA GLY A 153 -18.09 -17.77 12.90
C GLY A 153 -18.23 -16.29 13.30
N ILE A 154 -19.43 -15.71 13.14
CA ILE A 154 -19.73 -14.29 13.45
C ILE A 154 -21.05 -14.25 14.21
N GLU A 155 -21.10 -13.48 15.31
CA GLU A 155 -22.34 -13.18 16.00
C GLU A 155 -23.04 -11.93 15.45
N THR A 156 -24.34 -11.79 15.75
CA THR A 156 -25.13 -10.59 15.41
C THR A 156 -24.54 -9.30 16.02
N THR A 157 -23.75 -9.42 17.09
CA THR A 157 -23.04 -8.33 17.77
C THR A 157 -21.67 -8.02 17.13
N PHE A 158 -21.35 -8.62 15.98
CA PHE A 158 -20.07 -8.48 15.25
C PHE A 158 -18.84 -9.00 15.99
N THR A 159 -19.05 -9.74 17.08
CA THR A 159 -18.00 -10.43 17.84
C THR A 159 -17.68 -11.79 17.22
N LEU A 160 -16.39 -12.13 17.18
CA LEU A 160 -15.94 -13.49 16.88
C LEU A 160 -15.89 -14.30 18.19
N PHE A 161 -16.26 -15.58 18.10
CA PHE A 161 -16.09 -16.55 19.19
C PHE A 161 -14.62 -16.86 19.50
#